data_AF-A0A8T3RKU6-F1
#
_entry.id   AF-A0A8T3RKU6-F1
#
_cell.length_a   1.000
_cell.length_b   1.000
_cell.length_c   1.000
_cell.angle_alpha   90.00
_cell.angle_beta   90.00
_cell.angle_gamma   90.00
#
_symmetry.space_group_name_H-M   'P 1'
#
loop_
_entity.id
_entity.type
_entity.pdbx_description
1 polymer ?
#
loop_
_entity_poly.entity_id
_entity_poly.type
_entity_poly.pdbx_seq_one_letter_code
_entity_poly.pdbx_strand_id
1 'polypeptide(L)'
;MSARTAILIGGVYHVAFALFHLAFWRLFRWRRELTLLSPVNRSVMQILNLCLTFVFLAFAYVSFFHAPALLGTSLGQAMLLLIAIFWCLRAAEQLVFFGLRTPASAVFFALFIAGTLLYAYPFAVGIRGS
;
A
#
# COMPACT_ATOMS: atom_id res chain seq x y z
N MET A 1 1.26 -0.01 -21.54
CA MET A 1 0.18 0.13 -20.53
C MET A 1 -0.19 1.60 -20.45
N SER A 2 -1.47 1.98 -20.37
CA SER A 2 -1.85 3.39 -20.18
C SER A 2 -1.72 3.81 -18.71
N ALA A 3 -1.48 5.11 -18.44
CA ALA A 3 -1.41 5.63 -17.08
C ALA A 3 -2.71 5.37 -16.29
N ARG A 4 -3.87 5.52 -16.94
CA ARG A 4 -5.18 5.20 -16.35
C ARG A 4 -5.30 3.72 -15.99
N THR A 5 -4.85 2.83 -16.89
CA THR A 5 -4.85 1.38 -16.63
C THR A 5 -3.97 1.04 -15.42
N ALA A 6 -2.80 1.67 -15.29
CA ALA A 6 -1.91 1.48 -14.15
C ALA A 6 -2.59 1.85 -12.83
N ILE A 7 -3.29 2.99 -12.78
CA ILE A 7 -4.04 3.43 -11.60
C ILE A 7 -5.15 2.42 -11.24
N LEU A 8 -5.90 1.92 -12.23
CA LEU A 8 -6.96 0.93 -11.97
C LEU A 8 -6.39 -0.41 -11.45
N ILE A 9 -5.26 -0.86 -11.98
CA ILE A 9 -4.53 -2.03 -11.45
C ILE A 9 -4.08 -1.74 -10.01
N GLY A 10 -3.57 -0.53 -9.75
CA GLY A 10 -3.24 -0.05 -8.41
C GLY A 10 -4.42 -0.15 -7.45
N GLY A 11 -5.62 0.22 -7.88
CA GLY A 11 -6.84 0.08 -7.09
C GLY A 11 -7.13 -1.37 -6.68
N VAL A 12 -7.03 -2.33 -7.63
CA VAL A 12 -7.20 -3.76 -7.33
C VAL A 12 -6.12 -4.25 -6.37
N TYR A 13 -4.88 -3.82 -6.61
CA TYR A 13 -3.73 -4.10 -5.76
C TYR A 13 -3.94 -3.62 -4.32
N HIS A 14 -4.49 -2.42 -4.11
CA HIS A 14 -4.83 -1.91 -2.78
C HIS A 14 -5.96 -2.67 -2.11
N VAL A 15 -7.00 -3.09 -2.83
CA VAL A 15 -8.05 -3.97 -2.29
C VAL A 15 -7.44 -5.29 -1.82
N ALA A 16 -6.56 -5.90 -2.61
CA ALA A 16 -5.88 -7.13 -2.22
C ALA A 16 -5.07 -6.95 -0.93
N PHE A 17 -4.36 -5.82 -0.77
CA PHE A 17 -3.66 -5.50 0.46
C PHE A 17 -4.59 -5.26 1.66
N ALA A 18 -5.71 -4.56 1.47
CA ALA A 18 -6.71 -4.39 2.52
C ALA A 18 -7.24 -5.76 3.02
N LEU A 19 -7.60 -6.65 2.10
CA LEU A 19 -8.04 -8.02 2.45
C LEU A 19 -6.93 -8.83 3.12
N PHE A 20 -5.69 -8.69 2.66
CA PHE A 20 -4.53 -9.33 3.29
C PHE A 20 -4.35 -8.87 4.74
N HIS A 21 -4.48 -7.57 5.02
CA HIS A 21 -4.42 -7.04 6.39
C HIS A 21 -5.59 -7.49 7.28
N LEU A 22 -6.78 -7.62 6.72
CA LEU A 22 -7.92 -8.24 7.40
C LEU A 22 -7.68 -9.72 7.71
N ALA A 23 -6.85 -10.41 6.93
CA ALA A 23 -6.49 -11.79 7.19
C ALA A 23 -5.43 -11.97 8.31
N PHE A 24 -4.80 -10.90 8.81
CA PHE A 24 -3.73 -11.00 9.82
C PHE A 24 -4.16 -11.71 11.10
N TRP A 25 -5.42 -11.50 11.51
CA TRP A 25 -5.97 -12.19 12.67
C TRP A 25 -5.89 -13.72 12.57
N ARG A 26 -6.02 -14.24 11.34
CA ARG A 26 -5.90 -15.67 11.05
C ARG A 26 -4.47 -16.07 10.71
N LEU A 27 -3.83 -15.36 9.77
CA LEU A 27 -2.50 -15.70 9.25
C LEU A 27 -1.43 -15.70 10.33
N PHE A 28 -1.46 -14.71 11.21
CA PHE A 28 -0.48 -14.54 12.29
C PHE A 28 -1.02 -14.94 13.66
N ARG A 29 -2.19 -15.61 13.70
CA ARG A 29 -2.82 -16.08 14.94
C ARG A 29 -2.93 -15.00 16.02
N TRP A 30 -3.24 -13.75 15.63
CA TRP A 30 -3.21 -12.61 16.54
C TRP A 30 -4.11 -12.74 17.77
N ARG A 31 -5.17 -13.55 17.70
CA ARG A 31 -5.98 -13.89 18.89
C ARG A 31 -5.15 -14.47 20.03
N ARG A 32 -4.07 -15.20 19.71
CA ARG A 32 -3.13 -15.79 20.66
C ARG A 32 -1.85 -14.96 20.78
N GLU A 33 -1.24 -14.58 19.65
CA GLU A 33 0.08 -13.94 19.68
C GLU A 33 0.03 -12.54 20.33
N LEU A 34 -1.04 -11.77 20.13
CA LEU A 34 -1.12 -10.44 20.71
C LEU A 34 -1.43 -10.44 22.21
N THR A 35 -1.85 -11.55 22.81
CA THR A 35 -2.06 -11.63 24.27
C THR A 35 -0.73 -11.64 25.03
N LEU A 36 0.39 -11.91 24.35
CA LEU A 36 1.74 -11.85 24.91
C LEU A 36 2.25 -10.40 25.05
N LEU A 37 1.58 -9.44 24.42
CA LEU A 37 1.91 -8.02 24.52
C LEU A 37 1.20 -7.38 25.72
N SER A 38 1.74 -6.26 26.21
CA SER A 38 1.03 -5.40 27.16
C SER A 38 -0.32 -4.95 26.58
N PRO A 39 -1.33 -4.66 27.42
CA PRO A 39 -2.65 -4.22 26.94
C PRO A 39 -2.58 -3.03 25.98
N VAL A 40 -1.68 -2.07 26.25
CA VAL A 40 -1.47 -0.89 25.41
C VAL A 40 -0.89 -1.28 24.05
N ASN A 41 0.21 -2.05 24.01
CA ASN A 41 0.86 -2.44 22.76
C ASN A 41 -0.03 -3.32 21.88
N ARG A 42 -0.83 -4.21 22.50
CA ARG A 42 -1.85 -4.99 21.80
C ARG A 42 -2.87 -4.09 21.10
N SER A 43 -3.40 -3.09 21.80
CA SER A 43 -4.38 -2.17 21.24
C SER A 43 -3.78 -1.29 20.14
N VAL A 44 -2.55 -0.79 20.34
CA VAL A 44 -1.83 -0.02 19.31
C VAL A 44 -1.68 -0.85 18.03
N MET A 45 -1.28 -2.12 18.13
CA MET A 45 -1.13 -2.99 16.95
C MET A 45 -2.46 -3.18 16.20
N GLN A 46 -3.57 -3.34 16.92
CA GLN A 46 -4.91 -3.46 16.33
C GLN A 46 -5.31 -2.17 15.59
N ILE A 47 -5.15 -1.02 16.25
CA ILE A 47 -5.50 0.29 15.69
C ILE A 47 -4.66 0.56 14.44
N LEU A 48 -3.35 0.34 14.49
CA LEU A 48 -2.47 0.54 13.34
C LEU A 48 -2.88 -0.35 12.16
N ASN A 49 -3.24 -1.61 12.39
CA ASN A 49 -3.69 -2.51 11.32
C ASN A 49 -5.02 -2.06 10.69
N LEU A 50 -5.97 -1.61 11.50
CA LEU A 50 -7.27 -1.12 11.02
C LEU A 50 -7.13 0.20 10.26
N CYS A 51 -6.36 1.15 10.79
CA CYS A 51 -6.06 2.41 10.11
C CYS A 51 -5.35 2.16 8.77
N LEU A 52 -4.37 1.26 8.74
CA LEU A 52 -3.66 0.93 7.50
C LEU A 52 -4.57 0.23 6.47
N THR A 53 -5.46 -0.65 6.93
CA THR A 53 -6.50 -1.26 6.09
C THR A 53 -7.40 -0.18 5.48
N PHE A 54 -7.84 0.79 6.29
CA PHE A 54 -8.63 1.92 5.81
C PHE A 54 -7.87 2.76 4.77
N VAL A 55 -6.58 3.04 4.99
CA VAL A 55 -5.74 3.77 4.02
C VAL A 55 -5.68 3.03 2.69
N PHE A 56 -5.54 1.70 2.68
CA PHE A 56 -5.59 0.93 1.44
C PHE A 56 -6.95 1.01 0.74
N LEU A 57 -8.06 0.95 1.49
CA LEU A 57 -9.40 1.14 0.92
C LEU A 57 -9.59 2.55 0.36
N ALA A 58 -9.04 3.58 1.01
CA ALA A 58 -9.07 4.95 0.52
C ALA A 58 -8.25 5.09 -0.78
N PHE A 59 -7.05 4.51 -0.84
CA PHE A 59 -6.24 4.47 -2.06
C PHE A 59 -6.93 3.72 -3.21
N ALA A 60 -7.59 2.60 -2.91
CA ALA A 60 -8.41 1.88 -3.88
C ALA A 60 -9.57 2.75 -4.39
N TYR A 61 -10.30 3.39 -3.48
CA TYR A 61 -11.42 4.28 -3.82
C TYR A 61 -10.98 5.41 -4.76
N VAL A 62 -9.93 6.16 -4.42
CA VAL A 62 -9.47 7.25 -5.30
C VAL A 62 -8.97 6.73 -6.65
N SER A 63 -8.37 5.54 -6.68
CA SER A 63 -7.88 4.93 -7.91
C SER A 63 -9.01 4.50 -8.85
N PHE A 64 -10.12 3.97 -8.32
CA PHE A 64 -11.25 3.54 -9.14
C PHE A 64 -12.14 4.71 -9.58
N PHE A 65 -12.44 5.64 -8.66
CA PHE A 65 -13.46 6.66 -8.88
C PHE A 65 -12.89 8.02 -9.29
N HIS A 66 -11.59 8.26 -9.04
CA HIS A 66 -10.97 9.57 -9.26
C HIS A 66 -9.72 9.51 -10.17
N ALA A 67 -9.53 8.43 -10.95
CA ALA A 67 -8.39 8.31 -11.88
C ALA A 67 -8.19 9.51 -12.84
N PRO A 68 -9.25 10.12 -13.44
CA PRO A 68 -9.07 11.31 -14.27
C PRO A 68 -8.52 12.50 -13.49
N ALA A 69 -9.02 12.73 -12.26
CA ALA A 69 -8.56 13.81 -11.39
C ALA A 69 -7.14 13.58 -10.88
N LEU A 70 -6.78 12.32 -10.59
CA LEU A 70 -5.42 11.92 -10.23
C LEU A 70 -4.41 12.27 -11.33
N LEU A 71 -4.78 12.11 -12.60
CA LEU A 71 -3.93 12.42 -13.74
C LEU A 71 -3.93 13.90 -14.12
N GLY A 72 -5.08 14.57 -14.03
CA GLY A 72 -5.28 15.90 -14.61
C GLY A 72 -5.11 17.09 -13.65
N THR A 73 -4.85 16.87 -12.36
CA THR A 73 -4.76 17.96 -11.37
C THR A 73 -3.45 17.92 -10.58
N SER A 74 -2.96 19.08 -10.13
CA SER A 74 -1.77 19.17 -9.28
C SER A 74 -1.92 18.40 -7.97
N LEU A 75 -3.10 18.47 -7.34
CA LEU A 75 -3.44 17.68 -6.16
C LEU A 75 -3.43 16.18 -6.47
N GLY A 76 -3.97 15.78 -7.62
CA GLY A 76 -3.95 14.41 -8.10
C GLY A 76 -2.53 13.87 -8.28
N GLN A 77 -1.65 14.66 -8.90
CA GLN A 77 -0.24 14.33 -9.08
C GLN A 77 0.48 14.19 -7.73
N ALA A 78 0.22 15.08 -6.78
CA ALA A 78 0.74 14.97 -5.43
C ALA A 78 0.26 13.68 -4.73
N MET A 79 -1.00 13.29 -4.92
CA MET A 79 -1.54 12.02 -4.40
C MET A 79 -0.83 10.81 -5.04
N LEU A 80 -0.64 10.78 -6.36
CA LEU A 80 0.11 9.71 -7.03
C LEU A 80 1.53 9.58 -6.48
N LEU A 81 2.22 10.71 -6.30
CA LEU A 81 3.57 10.74 -5.72
C LEU A 81 3.57 10.22 -4.28
N LEU A 82 2.65 10.67 -3.43
CA LEU A 82 2.57 10.24 -2.03
C LEU A 82 2.25 8.75 -1.90
N ILE A 83 1.41 8.19 -2.77
CA ILE A 83 1.15 6.74 -2.81
C ILE A 83 2.41 5.98 -3.24
N ALA A 84 3.15 6.48 -4.24
CA ALA A 84 4.40 5.88 -4.67
C ALA A 84 5.45 5.91 -3.55
N ILE A 85 5.60 7.05 -2.87
CA ILE A 85 6.50 7.20 -1.71
C ILE A 85 6.08 6.25 -0.58
N PHE A 86 4.79 6.15 -0.26
CA PHE A 86 4.28 5.23 0.75
C PHE A 86 4.74 3.79 0.47
N TRP A 87 4.60 3.30 -0.77
CA TRP A 87 5.05 1.96 -1.13
C TRP A 87 6.56 1.80 -1.14
N CYS A 88 7.29 2.86 -1.51
CA CYS A 88 8.76 2.89 -1.44
C CYS A 88 9.24 2.78 0.02
N LEU A 89 8.62 3.54 0.93
CA LEU A 89 8.87 3.45 2.36
C LEU A 89 8.54 2.04 2.90
N ARG A 90 7.41 1.46 2.50
CA ARG A 90 7.07 0.06 2.85
C ARG A 90 8.12 -0.94 2.35
N ALA A 91 8.67 -0.74 1.15
CA ALA A 91 9.76 -1.56 0.63
C ALA A 91 11.04 -1.39 1.47
N ALA A 92 11.39 -0.16 1.84
CA ALA A 92 12.54 0.12 2.71
C ALA A 92 12.37 -0.50 4.11
N GLU A 93 11.19 -0.36 4.72
CA GLU A 93 10.85 -0.99 6.00
C GLU A 93 10.95 -2.51 5.91
N GLN A 94 10.57 -3.13 4.79
CA GLN A 94 10.74 -4.58 4.58
C GLN A 94 12.22 -4.97 4.64
N LEU A 95 13.11 -4.19 4.02
CA LEU A 95 14.56 -4.42 4.10
C LEU A 95 15.11 -4.24 5.52
N VAL A 96 14.70 -3.19 6.21
CA VAL A 96 15.21 -2.84 7.55
C VAL A 96 14.75 -3.86 8.59
N PHE A 97 13.47 -4.21 8.62
CA PHE A 97 12.89 -5.03 9.69
C PHE A 97 12.90 -6.54 9.39
N PHE A 98 12.79 -6.94 8.12
CA PHE A 98 12.72 -8.36 7.73
C PHE A 98 13.92 -8.81 6.89
N GLY A 99 14.67 -7.89 6.27
CA GLY A 99 15.68 -8.20 5.28
C GLY A 99 15.10 -8.96 4.08
N LEU A 100 15.96 -9.60 3.28
CA LEU A 100 15.55 -10.48 2.16
C LEU A 100 15.97 -11.93 2.43
N ARG A 101 15.95 -12.34 3.69
CA ARG A 101 16.49 -13.63 4.14
C ARG A 101 15.59 -14.83 3.80
N THR A 102 14.30 -14.58 3.54
CA THR A 102 13.33 -15.63 3.22
C THR A 102 12.63 -15.33 1.90
N PRO A 103 12.19 -16.36 1.15
CA PRO A 103 11.42 -16.16 -0.08
C PRO A 103 10.19 -15.31 0.14
N ALA A 104 9.48 -15.49 1.26
CA ALA A 104 8.31 -14.67 1.60
C ALA A 104 8.66 -13.18 1.73
N SER A 105 9.76 -12.86 2.42
CA SER A 105 10.21 -11.46 2.55
C SER A 105 10.60 -10.85 1.19
N ALA A 106 11.27 -11.63 0.34
CA ALA A 106 11.62 -11.21 -1.02
C ALA A 106 10.38 -10.96 -1.90
N VAL A 107 9.36 -11.81 -1.79
CA VAL A 107 8.08 -11.62 -2.48
C VAL A 107 7.40 -10.33 -2.00
N PHE A 108 7.32 -10.09 -0.69
CA PHE A 108 6.72 -8.85 -0.18
C PHE A 108 7.48 -7.61 -0.63
N PHE A 109 8.81 -7.65 -0.60
CA PHE A 109 9.62 -6.56 -1.12
C PHE A 109 9.32 -6.28 -2.60
N ALA A 110 9.27 -7.32 -3.44
CA ALA A 110 8.93 -7.19 -4.85
C ALA A 110 7.51 -6.62 -5.06
N LEU A 111 6.54 -7.04 -4.25
CA LEU A 111 5.17 -6.49 -4.27
C LEU A 111 5.17 -5.00 -3.93
N PHE A 112 5.90 -4.58 -2.90
CA PHE A 112 5.98 -3.16 -2.53
C PHE A 112 6.65 -2.32 -3.60
N ILE A 113 7.72 -2.82 -4.24
CA ILE A 113 8.32 -2.18 -5.42
C ILE A 113 7.32 -2.09 -6.57
N ALA A 114 6.53 -3.13 -6.83
CA ALA A 114 5.47 -3.08 -7.83
C ALA A 114 4.43 -1.99 -7.51
N GLY A 115 4.02 -1.88 -6.24
CA GLY A 115 3.16 -0.78 -5.76
C GLY A 115 3.74 0.61 -6.02
N THR A 116 5.04 0.79 -5.76
CA THR A 116 5.76 2.04 -6.08
C THR A 116 5.68 2.35 -7.57
N LEU A 117 5.99 1.37 -8.43
CA LEU A 117 6.02 1.55 -9.88
C LEU A 117 4.63 1.81 -10.47
N LEU A 118 3.58 1.18 -9.93
CA LEU A 118 2.19 1.38 -10.37
C LEU A 118 1.73 2.84 -10.24
N TYR A 119 2.27 3.60 -9.28
CA TYR A 119 1.93 4.99 -9.03
C TYR A 119 2.99 6.00 -9.47
N ALA A 120 4.28 5.62 -9.45
CA ALA A 120 5.36 6.44 -10.00
C ALA A 120 5.25 6.60 -11.52
N TYR A 121 4.81 5.56 -12.24
CA TYR A 121 4.59 5.62 -13.69
C TYR A 121 3.53 6.68 -14.11
N PRO A 122 2.28 6.63 -13.61
CA PRO A 122 1.28 7.64 -13.97
C PRO A 122 1.66 9.05 -13.50
N PHE A 123 2.38 9.19 -12.39
CA PHE A 123 2.94 10.47 -11.95
C PHE A 123 3.95 11.03 -12.97
N ALA A 124 4.91 10.22 -13.41
CA ALA A 124 5.92 10.63 -14.38
C ALA A 124 5.32 10.98 -15.75
N VAL A 125 4.25 10.30 -16.16
CA VAL A 125 3.49 10.65 -17.38
C VAL A 125 2.75 11.98 -17.21
N GLY A 126 2.14 12.19 -16.04
CA GLY A 126 1.43 13.42 -15.70
C GLY A 126 2.27 14.68 -15.80
N ILE A 127 3.50 14.65 -15.26
CA ILE A 127 4.45 15.77 -15.33
C ILE A 127 4.85 16.12 -16.78
N ARG A 128 4.95 15.11 -17.67
CA ARG A 128 5.39 15.33 -19.06
C ARG A 128 4.27 15.88 -19.96
N GLY A 129 3.01 15.77 -19.53
CA GLY A 129 1.85 16.21 -20.29
C GLY A 129 1.30 17.58 -19.86
N SER A 130 1.89 18.20 -18.83
CA SER A 130 1.56 19.52 -18.27
C SER A 130 2.63 20.55 -18.62
#